data_AF-A0A2V1AH75-F1
#
_entry.id   AF-A0A2V1AH75-F1
#
_cell.length_a   1.000
_cell.length_b   1.000
_cell.length_c   1.000
_cell.angle_alpha   90.00
_cell.angle_beta   90.00
_cell.angle_gamma   90.00
#
_symmetry.space_group_name_H-M   'P 1'
#
loop_
_entity.id
_entity.type
_entity.pdbx_description
1 polymer ?
#
loop_
_entity_poly.entity_id
_entity_poly.type
_entity_poly.pdbx_seq_one_letter_code
_entity_poly.pdbx_strand_id
1 'polypeptide(L)'
;MFQILKYKNYLELIESQHEADAVTYAEVRNQSFGKFVNKISTDQGDVHGRENDADLYRHEGILACELFRCRQFLRRLLSFDYSSSGNAVQYLPEELIQANFTNYVRYLLQLPLTLPDFCENLDPITASHYRFKSSLQELKDRLNTIAQDGFGNEALVLPGADVIVQAITKVSYEYMLLEQYHIDVLAKLGKNALVDRRIIKLLFNLFSLNMKLDNPEAMKILNFNVFFSAQYSWYLALTVPFVRVFESNVFANETKDSMEHEDAIRRSDLELHKNFFKKLEFESFDEFDSLTKGDLMKLRRSLEGDRATDAASKTSEPSNPRHKPDNFEYLQQSIFRIKTETFHVIQSRDLYLQLNVSNYKEIIREFHRILKKGGILELPLHIPRYTPTCDTLTERYPESPCGATYKRDDHLIDDFLNVLIQELSLVFGSKNVMIGTSLISGDSKMNAFVSNHILLRLHDIYGDLDSFVVRYREQELNHAKNGTYFFYLRSEKI
;
A
#
# COMPACT_ATOMS: atom_id res chain seq x y z
N MET A 1 5.31 11.01 17.13
CA MET A 1 4.43 12.13 16.73
C MET A 1 3.89 11.97 15.30
N PHE A 2 4.70 11.93 14.24
CA PHE A 2 4.19 11.84 12.85
C PHE A 2 3.23 10.67 12.58
N GLN A 3 3.58 9.43 12.95
CA GLN A 3 2.73 8.26 12.72
C GLN A 3 1.37 8.33 13.46
N ILE A 4 1.32 9.02 14.60
CA ILE A 4 0.08 9.30 15.35
C ILE A 4 -0.81 10.26 14.55
N LEU A 5 -0.23 11.30 13.96
CA LEU A 5 -0.96 12.24 13.11
C LEU A 5 -1.41 11.59 11.79
N LYS A 6 -0.55 10.79 11.13
CA LYS A 6 -0.93 9.95 9.97
C LYS A 6 -2.13 9.09 10.31
N TYR A 7 -2.14 8.45 11.49
CA TYR A 7 -3.24 7.61 11.93
C TYR A 7 -4.52 8.39 12.28
N LYS A 8 -4.42 9.51 13.00
CA LYS A 8 -5.58 10.35 13.34
C LYS A 8 -6.27 10.90 12.08
N ASN A 9 -5.49 11.48 11.16
CA ASN A 9 -5.99 12.01 9.90
C ASN A 9 -6.62 10.89 9.04
N TYR A 10 -6.09 9.66 9.14
CA TYR A 10 -6.68 8.49 8.48
C TYR A 10 -8.06 8.13 9.03
N LEU A 11 -8.25 8.16 10.36
CA LEU A 11 -9.56 7.92 10.97
C LEU A 11 -10.59 8.98 10.58
N GLU A 12 -10.20 10.25 10.59
CA GLU A 12 -11.05 11.37 10.14
C GLU A 12 -11.46 11.20 8.66
N LEU A 13 -10.53 10.77 7.81
CA LEU A 13 -10.76 10.51 6.39
C LEU A 13 -11.66 9.28 6.12
N ILE A 14 -11.56 8.22 6.92
CA ILE A 14 -12.43 7.04 6.81
C ILE A 14 -13.84 7.33 7.32
N GLU A 15 -13.98 8.11 8.40
CA GLU A 15 -15.28 8.54 8.93
C GLU A 15 -16.06 9.38 7.92
N SER A 16 -15.37 10.26 7.16
CA SER A 16 -16.01 11.12 6.17
C SER A 16 -16.42 10.40 4.87
N GLN A 17 -15.98 9.16 4.65
CA GLN A 17 -16.24 8.43 3.40
C GLN A 17 -17.62 7.78 3.40
N HIS A 18 -18.40 8.05 2.36
CA HIS A 18 -19.63 7.34 2.06
C HIS A 18 -19.37 6.22 1.03
N GLU A 19 -20.14 5.14 1.06
CA GLU A 19 -19.93 3.98 0.17
C GLU A 19 -20.12 4.28 -1.32
N ALA A 20 -20.82 5.37 -1.65
CA ALA A 20 -21.02 5.81 -3.02
C ALA A 20 -19.83 6.59 -3.58
N ASP A 21 -18.90 7.06 -2.74
CA ASP A 21 -17.87 8.03 -3.12
C ASP A 21 -16.93 7.52 -4.21
N ALA A 22 -16.62 6.22 -4.21
CA ALA A 22 -15.86 5.54 -5.25
C ALA A 22 -16.45 5.73 -6.66
N VAL A 23 -17.79 5.84 -6.76
CA VAL A 23 -18.51 6.06 -8.01
C VAL A 23 -18.77 7.55 -8.22
N THR A 24 -19.33 8.24 -7.22
CA THR A 24 -19.77 9.64 -7.29
C THR A 24 -18.61 10.60 -7.60
N TYR A 25 -17.45 10.39 -6.98
CA TYR A 25 -16.27 11.24 -7.17
C TYR A 25 -15.27 10.66 -8.18
N ALA A 26 -15.62 9.61 -8.92
CA ALA A 26 -14.72 8.97 -9.89
C ALA A 26 -14.15 9.95 -10.92
N GLU A 27 -14.95 10.93 -11.38
CA GLU A 27 -14.48 11.96 -12.30
C GLU A 27 -13.43 12.87 -11.66
N VAL A 28 -13.70 13.37 -10.45
CA VAL A 28 -12.78 14.21 -9.67
C VAL A 28 -11.48 13.46 -9.37
N ARG A 29 -11.56 12.16 -9.06
CA ARG A 29 -10.39 11.29 -8.83
C ARG A 29 -9.53 11.14 -10.09
N ASN A 30 -10.13 10.97 -11.28
CA ASN A 30 -9.39 10.96 -12.54
C ASN A 30 -8.77 12.32 -12.87
N GLN A 31 -9.50 13.42 -12.66
CA GLN A 31 -8.95 14.77 -12.87
C GLN A 31 -7.77 15.06 -11.92
N SER A 32 -7.84 14.61 -10.67
CA SER A 32 -6.73 14.68 -9.71
C SER A 32 -5.55 13.81 -10.16
N PHE A 33 -5.80 12.60 -10.67
CA PHE A 33 -4.77 11.74 -11.23
C PHE A 33 -4.11 12.35 -12.48
N GLY A 34 -4.88 12.87 -13.43
CA GLY A 34 -4.35 13.54 -14.63
C GLY A 34 -3.54 14.79 -14.28
N LYS A 35 -4.01 15.62 -13.33
CA LYS A 35 -3.21 16.72 -12.77
C LYS A 35 -1.88 16.22 -12.19
N PHE A 36 -1.91 15.14 -11.42
CA PHE A 36 -0.73 14.53 -10.82
C PHE A 36 0.27 14.02 -11.88
N VAL A 37 -0.19 13.29 -12.90
CA VAL A 37 0.66 12.83 -14.02
C VAL A 37 1.22 14.01 -14.82
N ASN A 38 0.42 15.06 -15.03
CA ASN A 38 0.88 16.26 -15.74
C ASN A 38 2.01 16.97 -14.97
N LYS A 39 1.95 17.07 -13.62
CA LYS A 39 3.05 17.61 -12.80
C LYS A 39 4.37 16.84 -12.96
N ILE A 40 4.32 15.50 -13.03
CA ILE A 40 5.51 14.67 -13.32
C ILE A 40 6.08 15.03 -14.70
N SER A 41 5.21 15.21 -15.69
CA SER A 41 5.58 15.33 -17.10
C SER A 41 6.18 16.68 -17.53
N THR A 42 6.15 17.68 -16.65
CA THR A 42 6.52 19.08 -16.97
C THR A 42 8.01 19.31 -17.24
N ASP A 43 8.87 18.32 -17.00
CA ASP A 43 10.33 18.44 -17.13
C ASP A 43 10.87 18.04 -18.52
N GLN A 44 10.00 17.69 -19.48
CA GLN A 44 10.39 17.39 -20.86
C GLN A 44 10.33 18.62 -21.81
N GLY A 45 10.04 19.82 -21.27
CA GLY A 45 9.88 21.05 -22.05
C GLY A 45 10.55 22.26 -21.42
N ASP A 46 11.75 22.58 -21.91
CA ASP A 46 12.49 23.85 -21.82
C ASP A 46 12.37 24.66 -20.50
N VAL A 47 13.37 24.48 -19.63
CA VAL A 47 13.52 25.13 -18.31
C VAL A 47 13.83 26.64 -18.43
N HIS A 48 13.82 27.24 -19.63
CA HIS A 48 14.22 28.64 -19.85
C HIS A 48 13.10 29.60 -20.30
N GLY A 49 11.83 29.16 -20.26
CA GLY A 49 10.66 30.05 -20.36
C GLY A 49 10.50 30.98 -19.13
N ARG A 50 11.15 32.15 -19.19
CA ARG A 50 11.20 33.20 -18.13
C ARG A 50 9.89 33.93 -17.83
N GLU A 51 8.82 33.71 -18.59
CA GLU A 51 7.63 34.58 -18.56
C GLU A 51 6.57 34.20 -17.50
N ASN A 52 6.75 33.11 -16.76
CA ASN A 52 5.81 32.65 -15.71
C ASN A 52 6.56 32.11 -14.46
N ASP A 53 7.46 32.91 -13.88
CA ASP A 53 8.13 32.55 -12.61
C ASP A 53 7.29 32.84 -11.35
N ALA A 54 6.21 33.63 -11.45
CA ALA A 54 5.33 33.98 -10.33
C ALA A 54 4.25 32.91 -10.01
N ASP A 55 4.10 31.87 -10.82
CA ASP A 55 3.06 30.85 -10.61
C ASP A 55 3.49 29.79 -9.57
N LEU A 56 2.90 29.87 -8.38
CA LEU A 56 3.06 28.89 -7.31
C LEU A 56 2.74 27.45 -7.76
N TYR A 57 1.72 27.25 -8.61
CA TYR A 57 1.31 25.92 -9.07
C TYR A 57 2.35 25.27 -9.98
N ARG A 58 3.10 26.07 -10.76
CA ARG A 58 4.24 25.59 -11.56
C ARG A 58 5.34 25.02 -10.67
N HIS A 59 5.75 25.76 -9.63
CA HIS A 59 6.81 25.31 -8.72
C HIS A 59 6.37 24.12 -7.84
N GLU A 60 5.10 24.05 -7.43
CA GLU A 60 4.53 22.85 -6.82
C GLU A 60 4.54 21.63 -7.76
N GLY A 61 4.38 21.84 -9.07
CA GLY A 61 4.49 20.80 -10.09
C GLY A 61 5.92 20.25 -10.23
N ILE A 62 6.90 21.15 -10.34
CA ILE A 62 8.33 20.78 -10.40
C ILE A 62 8.75 20.05 -9.12
N LEU A 63 8.34 20.57 -7.95
CA LEU A 63 8.56 19.91 -6.66
C LEU A 63 7.95 18.50 -6.63
N ALA A 64 6.73 18.31 -7.16
CA ALA A 64 6.10 17.00 -7.22
C ALA A 64 6.87 16.00 -8.08
N CYS A 65 7.46 16.43 -9.19
CA CYS A 65 8.32 15.61 -10.04
C CYS A 65 9.63 15.24 -9.32
N GLU A 66 10.36 16.20 -8.74
CA GLU A 66 11.63 15.93 -8.06
C GLU A 66 11.45 15.08 -6.79
N LEU A 67 10.36 15.27 -6.03
CA LEU A 67 10.01 14.38 -4.91
C LEU A 67 9.65 12.97 -5.37
N PHE A 68 9.06 12.80 -6.56
CA PHE A 68 8.84 11.47 -7.13
C PHE A 68 10.15 10.79 -7.51
N ARG A 69 11.05 11.52 -8.20
CA ARG A 69 12.39 11.04 -8.54
C ARG A 69 13.19 10.66 -7.30
N CYS A 70 13.08 11.43 -6.21
CA CYS A 70 13.64 11.08 -4.91
C CYS A 70 13.10 9.74 -4.37
N ARG A 71 11.79 9.48 -4.51
CA ARG A 71 11.16 8.20 -4.09
C ARG A 71 11.63 7.02 -4.94
N GLN A 72 11.75 7.20 -6.25
CA GLN A 72 12.29 6.19 -7.16
C GLN A 72 13.76 5.87 -6.86
N PHE A 73 14.55 6.90 -6.59
CA PHE A 73 15.94 6.74 -6.22
C PHE A 73 16.08 6.05 -4.85
N LEU A 74 15.29 6.44 -3.84
CA LEU A 74 15.22 5.75 -2.55
C LEU A 74 14.81 4.28 -2.69
N ARG A 75 13.83 3.97 -3.57
CA ARG A 75 13.46 2.60 -3.93
C ARG A 75 14.69 1.86 -4.48
N ARG A 76 15.39 2.42 -5.48
CA ARG A 76 16.63 1.84 -6.06
C ARG A 76 17.74 1.63 -5.03
N LEU A 77 17.95 2.55 -4.08
CA LEU A 77 18.96 2.38 -3.01
C LEU A 77 18.64 1.20 -2.10
N LEU A 78 17.42 1.16 -1.56
CA LEU A 78 16.95 0.03 -0.74
C LEU A 78 17.03 -1.29 -1.54
N SER A 79 16.65 -1.25 -2.82
CA SER A 79 16.80 -2.39 -3.75
C SER A 79 18.23 -2.90 -3.83
N PHE A 80 19.25 -2.00 -3.89
CA PHE A 80 20.66 -2.39 -3.89
C PHE A 80 21.07 -3.05 -2.57
N ASP A 81 20.71 -2.48 -1.42
CA ASP A 81 21.05 -3.06 -0.10
C ASP A 81 20.51 -4.50 0.02
N TYR A 82 19.25 -4.72 -0.39
CA TYR A 82 18.62 -6.05 -0.40
C TYR A 82 19.08 -6.95 -1.57
N SER A 83 19.74 -6.43 -2.62
CA SER A 83 20.14 -7.22 -3.80
C SER A 83 21.22 -8.26 -3.52
N SER A 84 21.96 -8.10 -2.42
CA SER A 84 22.84 -9.13 -1.85
C SER A 84 22.11 -10.43 -1.45
N SER A 85 20.77 -10.44 -1.40
CA SER A 85 19.91 -11.60 -1.06
C SER A 85 19.13 -12.21 -2.23
N GLY A 86 19.37 -11.75 -3.47
CA GLY A 86 18.69 -12.27 -4.67
C GLY A 86 17.34 -11.60 -4.96
N ASN A 87 16.38 -12.36 -5.51
CA ASN A 87 15.21 -11.88 -6.28
C ASN A 87 14.28 -10.82 -5.64
N ALA A 88 14.45 -10.47 -4.36
CA ALA A 88 13.65 -9.50 -3.61
C ALA A 88 13.81 -8.03 -4.04
N VAL A 89 14.84 -7.72 -4.86
CA VAL A 89 15.28 -6.38 -5.27
C VAL A 89 14.15 -5.40 -5.61
N GLN A 90 13.17 -5.78 -6.44
CA GLN A 90 12.25 -4.82 -7.07
C GLN A 90 10.97 -4.55 -6.25
N TYR A 91 10.56 -5.47 -5.38
CA TYR A 91 9.25 -5.40 -4.72
C TYR A 91 9.33 -4.85 -3.29
N LEU A 92 9.66 -3.58 -3.13
CA LEU A 92 9.63 -2.91 -1.83
C LEU A 92 8.21 -2.38 -1.52
N PRO A 93 7.59 -2.72 -0.36
CA PRO A 93 6.25 -2.26 -0.03
C PRO A 93 6.22 -0.73 0.20
N GLU A 94 5.09 -0.10 -0.10
CA GLU A 94 4.97 1.36 -0.06
C GLU A 94 5.19 1.94 1.34
N GLU A 95 4.78 1.25 2.43
CA GLU A 95 5.05 1.75 3.79
C GLU A 95 6.54 1.92 4.06
N LEU A 96 7.40 1.03 3.53
CA LEU A 96 8.86 1.14 3.69
C LEU A 96 9.39 2.38 2.97
N ILE A 97 8.87 2.69 1.77
CA ILE A 97 9.22 3.92 1.04
C ILE A 97 8.70 5.15 1.80
N GLN A 98 7.43 5.18 2.22
CA GLN A 98 6.84 6.31 2.97
C GLN A 98 7.56 6.60 4.28
N ALA A 99 7.86 5.57 5.08
CA ALA A 99 8.51 5.70 6.37
C ALA A 99 9.94 6.27 6.23
N ASN A 100 10.68 5.86 5.20
CA ASN A 100 12.03 6.36 4.95
C ASN A 100 12.05 7.71 4.20
N PHE A 101 11.05 8.00 3.36
CA PHE A 101 11.03 9.19 2.51
C PHE A 101 11.18 10.50 3.30
N THR A 102 10.49 10.64 4.43
CA THR A 102 10.60 11.84 5.28
C THR A 102 12.02 12.02 5.84
N ASN A 103 12.70 10.93 6.19
CA ASN A 103 14.08 10.96 6.67
C ASN A 103 15.05 11.24 5.53
N TYR A 104 14.80 10.68 4.34
CA TYR A 104 15.59 10.93 3.14
C TYR A 104 15.53 12.40 2.70
N VAL A 105 14.35 13.01 2.70
CA VAL A 105 14.17 14.46 2.44
C VAL A 105 14.93 15.30 3.48
N ARG A 106 14.87 14.94 4.77
CA ARG A 106 15.63 15.65 5.82
C ARG A 106 17.14 15.55 5.60
N TYR A 107 17.63 14.36 5.28
CA TYR A 107 19.02 14.13 4.91
C TYR A 107 19.42 15.01 3.72
N LEU A 108 18.64 15.02 2.63
CA LEU A 108 18.88 15.87 1.47
C LEU A 108 18.92 17.36 1.85
N LEU A 109 17.99 17.85 2.67
CA LEU A 109 17.99 19.26 3.09
C LEU A 109 19.23 19.62 3.94
N GLN A 110 19.74 18.67 4.72
CA GLN A 110 20.91 18.80 5.59
C GLN A 110 22.27 18.63 4.88
N LEU A 111 22.29 18.20 3.60
CA LEU A 111 23.54 18.12 2.85
C LEU A 111 24.19 19.50 2.69
N PRO A 112 25.55 19.58 2.76
CA PRO A 112 26.29 20.80 2.49
C PRO A 112 25.93 21.40 1.11
N LEU A 113 25.87 22.73 1.02
CA LEU A 113 25.61 23.43 -0.24
C LEU A 113 26.83 23.40 -1.17
N THR A 114 28.04 23.40 -0.62
CA THR A 114 29.28 23.22 -1.34
C THR A 114 29.59 21.74 -1.50
N LEU A 115 29.65 21.27 -2.75
CA LEU A 115 30.27 19.99 -3.09
C LEU A 115 31.74 20.00 -2.59
N PRO A 116 32.26 18.90 -2.03
CA PRO A 116 33.69 18.77 -1.75
C PRO A 116 34.52 18.88 -3.03
N ASP A 117 35.74 19.42 -2.96
CA ASP A 117 36.63 19.69 -4.11
C ASP A 117 37.02 18.45 -4.96
N PHE A 118 36.59 17.24 -4.58
CA PHE A 118 36.81 15.97 -5.26
C PHE A 118 35.80 15.71 -6.41
N CYS A 119 35.23 16.77 -7.00
CA CYS A 119 34.04 16.70 -7.87
C CYS A 119 34.18 15.85 -9.15
N GLU A 120 35.39 15.65 -9.69
CA GLU A 120 35.57 14.99 -10.99
C GLU A 120 35.29 13.47 -10.98
N ASN A 121 35.18 12.85 -9.79
CA ASN A 121 34.97 11.39 -9.66
C ASN A 121 33.92 11.03 -8.58
N LEU A 122 32.82 11.79 -8.47
CA LEU A 122 31.70 11.38 -7.63
C LEU A 122 31.02 10.13 -8.20
N ASP A 123 30.71 9.17 -7.33
CA ASP A 123 29.93 7.99 -7.73
C ASP A 123 28.48 8.39 -8.10
N PRO A 124 27.77 7.56 -8.90
CA PRO A 124 26.43 7.90 -9.36
C PRO A 124 25.39 8.10 -8.25
N ILE A 125 25.57 7.51 -7.07
CA ILE A 125 24.66 7.66 -5.93
C ILE A 125 24.89 9.03 -5.28
N THR A 126 26.15 9.36 -4.95
CA THR A 126 26.51 10.66 -4.39
C THR A 126 26.15 11.81 -5.33
N ALA A 127 26.43 11.68 -6.62
CA ALA A 127 26.03 12.68 -7.63
C ALA A 127 24.50 12.91 -7.65
N SER A 128 23.71 11.84 -7.53
CA SER A 128 22.25 11.92 -7.49
C SER A 128 21.74 12.64 -6.23
N HIS A 129 22.34 12.39 -5.06
CA HIS A 129 22.01 13.11 -3.83
C HIS A 129 22.21 14.63 -3.95
N TYR A 130 23.36 15.05 -4.49
CA TYR A 130 23.64 16.49 -4.67
C TYR A 130 22.78 17.14 -5.76
N ARG A 131 22.41 16.41 -6.83
CA ARG A 131 21.40 16.89 -7.79
C ARG A 131 20.08 17.21 -7.07
N PHE A 132 19.54 16.28 -6.28
CA PHE A 132 18.29 16.52 -5.54
C PHE A 132 18.41 17.66 -4.52
N LYS A 133 19.55 17.77 -3.81
CA LYS A 133 19.82 18.91 -2.91
C LYS A 133 19.75 20.25 -3.66
N SER A 134 20.38 20.34 -4.84
CA SER A 134 20.39 21.56 -5.67
C SER A 134 18.98 21.95 -6.10
N SER A 135 18.21 21.01 -6.66
CA SER A 135 16.84 21.26 -7.12
C SER A 135 15.90 21.65 -5.97
N LEU A 136 16.00 21.01 -4.81
CA LEU A 136 15.21 21.38 -3.63
C LEU A 136 15.61 22.76 -3.06
N GLN A 137 16.87 23.16 -3.17
CA GLN A 137 17.34 24.47 -2.74
C GLN A 137 16.82 25.58 -3.69
N GLU A 138 16.93 25.38 -5.00
CA GLU A 138 16.38 26.31 -6.00
C GLU A 138 14.86 26.51 -5.83
N LEU A 139 14.11 25.41 -5.63
CA LEU A 139 12.68 25.47 -5.34
C LEU A 139 12.38 26.18 -4.02
N LYS A 140 13.18 25.95 -2.97
CA LYS A 140 13.03 26.65 -1.68
C LYS A 140 13.20 28.16 -1.87
N ASP A 141 14.24 28.58 -2.59
CA ASP A 141 14.55 30.00 -2.76
C ASP A 141 13.47 30.69 -3.61
N ARG A 142 12.99 30.06 -4.69
CA ARG A 142 11.84 30.55 -5.49
C ARG A 142 10.54 30.64 -4.69
N LEU A 143 10.19 29.60 -3.91
CA LEU A 143 8.98 29.58 -3.08
C LEU A 143 9.03 30.64 -1.97
N ASN A 144 10.20 30.88 -1.38
CA ASN A 144 10.39 31.94 -0.39
C ASN A 144 10.21 33.34 -1.02
N THR A 145 10.70 33.56 -2.24
CA THR A 145 10.49 34.83 -2.97
C THR A 145 8.99 35.07 -3.22
N ILE A 146 8.27 34.08 -3.77
CA ILE A 146 6.81 34.18 -4.01
C ILE A 146 6.03 34.44 -2.70
N ALA A 147 6.46 33.83 -1.59
CA ALA A 147 5.85 34.06 -0.28
C ALA A 147 6.15 35.46 0.30
N GLN A 148 7.29 36.05 -0.02
CA GLN A 148 7.67 37.42 0.39
C GLN A 148 6.98 38.50 -0.46
N ASP A 149 6.76 38.24 -1.75
CA ASP A 149 6.13 39.19 -2.67
C ASP A 149 4.59 39.31 -2.51
N GLY A 150 3.99 38.55 -1.58
CA GLY A 150 2.58 38.71 -1.19
C GLY A 150 1.53 38.21 -2.20
N PHE A 151 1.94 37.54 -3.28
CA PHE A 151 1.02 37.01 -4.30
C PHE A 151 0.37 35.66 -3.96
N GLY A 152 0.72 35.05 -2.82
CA GLY A 152 0.09 33.83 -2.30
C GLY A 152 -0.85 34.12 -1.13
N ASN A 153 -2.02 33.46 -1.10
CA ASN A 153 -2.99 33.55 0.00
C ASN A 153 -2.33 33.52 1.39
N GLU A 154 -2.48 34.61 2.16
CA GLU A 154 -1.88 34.80 3.50
C GLU A 154 -2.23 33.68 4.51
N ALA A 155 -3.27 32.89 4.22
CA ALA A 155 -3.73 31.78 5.06
C ALA A 155 -2.83 30.52 5.08
N LEU A 156 -1.78 30.43 4.23
CA LEU A 156 -1.01 29.19 4.05
C LEU A 156 0.37 29.15 4.73
N VAL A 157 0.96 30.28 5.11
CA VAL A 157 2.30 30.30 5.72
C VAL A 157 2.21 30.32 7.24
N LEU A 158 2.29 29.14 7.87
CA LEU A 158 2.44 29.06 9.34
C LEU A 158 3.73 29.77 9.78
N PRO A 159 3.68 30.74 10.71
CA PRO A 159 4.85 31.48 11.16
C PRO A 159 5.96 30.55 11.69
N GLY A 160 7.16 30.67 11.13
CA GLY A 160 8.35 29.92 11.56
C GLY A 160 8.54 28.52 10.97
N ALA A 161 7.67 28.07 10.06
CA ALA A 161 7.88 26.82 9.32
C ALA A 161 8.51 27.08 7.94
N ASP A 162 9.52 26.29 7.57
CA ASP A 162 10.22 26.37 6.28
C ASP A 162 9.24 26.04 5.14
N VAL A 163 9.01 26.98 4.21
CA VAL A 163 7.97 26.91 3.17
C VAL A 163 8.10 25.64 2.32
N ILE A 164 9.34 25.22 2.04
CA ILE A 164 9.63 23.99 1.31
C ILE A 164 9.09 22.74 2.04
N VAL A 165 9.11 22.71 3.37
CA VAL A 165 8.61 21.57 4.17
C VAL A 165 7.09 21.50 4.12
N GLN A 166 6.39 22.64 4.06
CA GLN A 166 4.94 22.67 3.86
C GLN A 166 4.58 22.16 2.46
N ALA A 167 5.27 22.64 1.43
CA ALA A 167 5.05 22.21 0.04
C ALA A 167 5.33 20.71 -0.16
N ILE A 168 6.43 20.19 0.41
CA ILE A 168 6.74 18.75 0.42
C ILE A 168 5.64 17.96 1.15
N THR A 169 5.13 18.49 2.27
CA THR A 169 4.03 17.85 3.03
C THR A 169 2.75 17.76 2.19
N LYS A 170 2.38 18.86 1.51
CA LYS A 170 1.22 18.92 0.61
C LYS A 170 1.33 17.90 -0.51
N VAL A 171 2.46 17.87 -1.21
CA VAL A 171 2.72 16.89 -2.28
C VAL A 171 2.68 15.45 -1.74
N SER A 172 3.30 15.19 -0.58
CA SER A 172 3.29 13.86 0.06
C SER A 172 1.87 13.39 0.37
N TYR A 173 0.96 14.30 0.73
CA TYR A 173 -0.45 13.98 0.94
C TYR A 173 -1.18 13.63 -0.37
N GLU A 174 -0.86 14.26 -1.52
CA GLU A 174 -1.43 13.88 -2.82
C GLU A 174 -1.15 12.40 -3.16
N TYR A 175 0.06 11.90 -2.87
CA TYR A 175 0.40 10.48 -3.04
C TYR A 175 -0.45 9.54 -2.17
N MET A 176 -0.59 9.85 -0.89
CA MET A 176 -1.39 9.06 0.04
C MET A 176 -2.88 9.07 -0.32
N LEU A 177 -3.36 10.20 -0.87
CA LEU A 177 -4.74 10.35 -1.32
C LEU A 177 -5.05 9.49 -2.55
N LEU A 178 -4.12 9.38 -3.50
CA LEU A 178 -4.25 8.45 -4.65
C LEU A 178 -4.33 6.99 -4.19
N GLU A 179 -3.50 6.59 -3.23
CA GLU A 179 -3.58 5.25 -2.62
C GLU A 179 -4.95 5.05 -1.93
N GLN A 180 -5.41 6.00 -1.12
CA GLN A 180 -6.71 5.87 -0.45
C GLN A 180 -7.88 5.77 -1.43
N TYR A 181 -7.87 6.53 -2.52
CA TYR A 181 -8.85 6.39 -3.59
C TYR A 181 -8.82 5.01 -4.24
N HIS A 182 -7.64 4.41 -4.36
CA HIS A 182 -7.50 3.05 -4.86
C HIS A 182 -8.10 2.02 -3.89
N ILE A 183 -7.78 2.12 -2.59
CA ILE A 183 -8.33 1.22 -1.54
C ILE A 183 -9.86 1.28 -1.52
N ASP A 184 -10.42 2.48 -1.58
CA ASP A 184 -11.88 2.70 -1.59
C ASP A 184 -12.57 2.10 -2.82
N VAL A 185 -11.94 2.17 -4.01
CA VAL A 185 -12.46 1.51 -5.21
C VAL A 185 -12.32 -0.02 -5.12
N LEU A 186 -11.21 -0.56 -4.61
CA LEU A 186 -11.07 -2.01 -4.40
C LEU A 186 -12.13 -2.54 -3.45
N ALA A 187 -12.40 -1.82 -2.36
CA ALA A 187 -13.50 -2.14 -1.46
C ALA A 187 -14.84 -2.10 -2.21
N LYS A 188 -15.09 -1.07 -3.04
CA LYS A 188 -16.35 -0.96 -3.80
C LYS A 188 -16.56 -2.14 -4.75
N LEU A 189 -15.53 -2.53 -5.49
CA LEU A 189 -15.55 -3.71 -6.38
C LEU A 189 -15.81 -5.01 -5.60
N GLY A 190 -15.28 -5.11 -4.37
CA GLY A 190 -15.53 -6.21 -3.43
C GLY A 190 -16.86 -6.15 -2.67
N LYS A 191 -17.85 -5.35 -3.12
CA LYS A 191 -19.13 -5.07 -2.43
C LYS A 191 -18.92 -4.38 -1.07
N ASN A 192 -18.22 -3.25 -1.10
CA ASN A 192 -17.80 -2.42 0.03
C ASN A 192 -16.76 -3.06 0.98
N ALA A 193 -16.24 -4.26 0.67
CA ALA A 193 -15.29 -5.00 1.49
C ALA A 193 -13.97 -5.31 0.75
N LEU A 194 -12.85 -5.32 1.48
CA LEU A 194 -11.53 -5.71 0.94
C LEU A 194 -11.31 -7.23 0.87
N VAL A 195 -12.19 -8.02 1.49
CA VAL A 195 -12.19 -9.50 1.54
C VAL A 195 -13.62 -9.94 1.17
N ASP A 196 -13.80 -11.08 0.48
CA ASP A 196 -15.14 -11.52 0.05
C ASP A 196 -16.12 -11.62 1.24
N ARG A 197 -17.31 -11.03 1.11
CA ARG A 197 -18.35 -10.97 2.16
C ARG A 197 -18.71 -12.33 2.75
N ARG A 198 -18.60 -13.43 1.99
CA ARG A 198 -18.82 -14.81 2.49
C ARG A 198 -17.75 -15.23 3.49
N ILE A 199 -16.50 -14.82 3.27
CA ILE A 199 -15.38 -15.05 4.17
C ILE A 199 -15.55 -14.18 5.44
N ILE A 200 -15.95 -12.91 5.27
CA ILE A 200 -16.24 -12.03 6.42
C ILE A 200 -17.38 -12.62 7.28
N LYS A 201 -18.46 -13.13 6.68
CA LYS A 201 -19.56 -13.81 7.40
C LYS A 201 -19.10 -15.10 8.10
N LEU A 202 -18.20 -15.88 7.49
CA LEU A 202 -17.58 -17.04 8.14
C LEU A 202 -16.78 -16.63 9.38
N LEU A 203 -15.95 -15.60 9.27
CA LEU A 203 -15.15 -15.08 10.39
C LEU A 203 -16.03 -14.49 11.50
N PHE A 204 -17.12 -13.80 11.17
CA PHE A 204 -18.10 -13.33 12.16
C PHE A 204 -18.75 -14.49 12.92
N ASN A 205 -19.15 -15.55 12.22
CA ASN A 205 -19.76 -16.73 12.87
C ASN A 205 -18.79 -17.40 13.85
N LEU A 206 -17.51 -17.53 13.47
CA LEU A 206 -16.46 -18.07 14.34
C LEU A 206 -16.15 -17.14 15.51
N PHE A 207 -16.13 -15.81 15.29
CA PHE A 207 -16.02 -14.80 16.34
C PHE A 207 -17.17 -14.90 17.36
N SER A 208 -18.42 -14.90 16.89
CA SER A 208 -19.62 -15.03 17.72
C SER A 208 -19.62 -16.33 18.53
N LEU A 209 -19.17 -17.44 17.92
CA LEU A 209 -18.98 -18.71 18.62
C LEU A 209 -17.91 -18.59 19.71
N ASN A 210 -16.75 -18.00 19.42
CA ASN A 210 -15.70 -17.79 20.42
C ASN A 210 -16.16 -16.89 21.57
N MET A 211 -16.95 -15.82 21.31
CA MET A 211 -17.51 -14.98 22.39
C MET A 211 -18.48 -15.77 23.27
N LYS A 212 -19.35 -16.62 22.68
CA LYS A 212 -20.28 -17.49 23.43
C LYS A 212 -19.58 -18.57 24.26
N LEU A 213 -18.39 -19.00 23.85
CA LEU A 213 -17.57 -20.00 24.55
C LEU A 213 -16.54 -19.40 25.50
N ASP A 214 -16.50 -18.07 25.65
CA ASP A 214 -15.44 -17.31 26.33
C ASP A 214 -14.01 -17.68 25.87
N ASN A 215 -13.87 -18.06 24.59
CA ASN A 215 -12.60 -18.40 23.98
C ASN A 215 -11.85 -17.11 23.57
N PRO A 216 -10.69 -16.81 24.16
CA PRO A 216 -9.95 -15.58 23.85
C PRO A 216 -9.23 -15.60 22.49
N GLU A 217 -9.30 -16.71 21.74
CA GLU A 217 -8.66 -16.78 20.43
C GLU A 217 -9.28 -15.79 19.42
N ALA A 218 -8.44 -14.89 18.91
CA ALA A 218 -8.81 -13.97 17.85
C ALA A 218 -8.99 -14.69 16.50
N MET A 219 -9.96 -14.23 15.71
CA MET A 219 -10.02 -14.50 14.27
C MET A 219 -8.89 -13.74 13.58
N LYS A 220 -8.07 -14.43 12.77
CA LYS A 220 -6.79 -13.89 12.25
C LYS A 220 -6.76 -13.87 10.72
N ILE A 221 -6.50 -12.71 10.15
CA ILE A 221 -6.23 -12.51 8.71
C ILE A 221 -4.77 -12.10 8.52
N LEU A 222 -4.06 -12.72 7.59
CA LEU A 222 -2.72 -12.31 7.15
C LEU A 222 -2.79 -11.63 5.79
N ASN A 223 -2.51 -10.33 5.73
CA ASN A 223 -2.18 -9.62 4.50
C ASN A 223 -0.70 -9.86 4.20
N PHE A 224 -0.40 -10.77 3.26
CA PHE A 224 0.98 -11.09 2.91
C PHE A 224 1.47 -10.25 1.73
N ASN A 225 2.49 -9.44 2.04
CA ASN A 225 3.38 -8.76 1.11
C ASN A 225 2.61 -7.89 0.11
N VAL A 226 1.69 -7.07 0.63
CA VAL A 226 0.83 -6.16 -0.15
C VAL A 226 1.63 -4.92 -0.61
N PHE A 227 1.37 -4.40 -1.81
CA PHE A 227 2.19 -3.27 -2.33
C PHE A 227 1.88 -1.93 -1.67
N PHE A 228 0.66 -1.76 -1.16
CA PHE A 228 0.15 -0.55 -0.50
C PHE A 228 0.91 -0.22 0.78
N SER A 229 0.67 0.97 1.34
CA SER A 229 1.10 1.29 2.70
C SER A 229 0.26 0.53 3.74
N ALA A 230 0.64 0.63 5.01
CA ALA A 230 -0.09 -0.02 6.11
C ALA A 230 -1.56 0.44 6.20
N GLN A 231 -1.92 1.56 5.55
CA GLN A 231 -3.29 2.04 5.41
C GLN A 231 -4.23 0.98 4.80
N TYR A 232 -3.75 0.12 3.89
CA TYR A 232 -4.55 -0.98 3.34
C TYR A 232 -5.00 -1.96 4.44
N SER A 233 -4.06 -2.41 5.27
CA SER A 233 -4.36 -3.32 6.39
C SER A 233 -5.09 -2.62 7.52
N TRP A 234 -4.86 -1.31 7.72
CA TRP A 234 -5.64 -0.50 8.66
C TRP A 234 -7.09 -0.38 8.22
N TYR A 235 -7.38 -0.19 6.93
CA TYR A 235 -8.74 -0.18 6.40
C TYR A 235 -9.46 -1.47 6.79
N LEU A 236 -8.86 -2.63 6.51
CA LEU A 236 -9.46 -3.93 6.84
C LEU A 236 -9.71 -4.09 8.35
N ALA A 237 -8.74 -3.69 9.19
CA ALA A 237 -8.87 -3.74 10.65
C ALA A 237 -9.95 -2.78 11.19
N LEU A 238 -10.20 -1.66 10.50
CA LEU A 238 -11.20 -0.66 10.86
C LEU A 238 -12.60 -1.03 10.37
N THR A 239 -12.74 -1.59 9.16
CA THR A 239 -14.03 -1.99 8.59
C THR A 239 -14.50 -3.38 9.05
N VAL A 240 -13.59 -4.20 9.59
CA VAL A 240 -13.90 -5.53 10.14
C VAL A 240 -13.32 -5.62 11.56
N PRO A 241 -13.92 -4.94 12.57
CA PRO A 241 -13.31 -4.78 13.88
C PRO A 241 -13.22 -6.07 14.70
N PHE A 242 -14.02 -7.10 14.38
CA PHE A 242 -14.03 -8.39 15.08
C PHE A 242 -12.91 -9.37 14.65
N VAL A 243 -12.02 -8.96 13.74
CA VAL A 243 -10.82 -9.75 13.38
C VAL A 243 -9.53 -9.02 13.75
N ARG A 244 -8.48 -9.80 14.01
CA ARG A 244 -7.10 -9.33 14.12
C ARG A 244 -6.42 -9.43 12.76
N VAL A 245 -5.99 -8.29 12.23
CA VAL A 245 -5.30 -8.19 10.93
C VAL A 245 -3.81 -8.14 11.17
N PHE A 246 -3.09 -9.02 10.50
CA PHE A 246 -1.64 -9.08 10.50
C PHE A 246 -1.13 -8.69 9.11
N GLU A 247 -0.10 -7.88 9.05
CA GLU A 247 0.66 -7.61 7.82
C GLU A 247 2.06 -8.19 7.95
N SER A 248 2.57 -8.79 6.88
CA SER A 248 3.94 -9.31 6.81
C SER A 248 4.47 -9.15 5.40
N ASN A 249 5.79 -9.18 5.20
CA ASN A 249 6.42 -9.06 3.89
C ASN A 249 7.58 -10.03 3.73
N VAL A 250 8.13 -10.14 2.52
CA VAL A 250 9.28 -11.02 2.23
C VAL A 250 10.60 -10.55 2.87
N PHE A 251 10.64 -9.32 3.40
CA PHE A 251 11.79 -8.73 4.10
C PHE A 251 11.71 -8.90 5.63
N ALA A 252 10.74 -9.67 6.13
CA ALA A 252 10.57 -9.96 7.54
C ALA A 252 11.77 -10.79 8.04
N ASN A 253 12.63 -10.16 8.85
CA ASN A 253 13.92 -10.70 9.24
C ASN A 253 13.82 -11.95 10.12
N GLU A 254 14.85 -12.79 10.05
CA GLU A 254 15.04 -13.92 10.94
C GLU A 254 15.59 -13.50 12.33
N THR A 255 14.79 -12.76 13.10
CA THR A 255 15.08 -12.51 14.53
C THR A 255 15.14 -13.84 15.28
N LYS A 256 16.18 -14.04 16.10
CA LYS A 256 16.57 -15.37 16.60
C LYS A 256 15.59 -15.99 17.62
N ASP A 257 14.73 -15.20 18.25
CA ASP A 257 13.90 -15.63 19.38
C ASP A 257 12.45 -15.91 18.97
N SER A 258 12.21 -17.11 18.41
CA SER A 258 10.88 -17.57 18.00
C SER A 258 9.98 -17.99 19.17
N MET A 259 10.53 -18.52 20.26
CA MET A 259 9.73 -19.01 21.39
C MET A 259 9.05 -17.88 22.18
N GLU A 260 9.71 -16.73 22.35
CA GLU A 260 9.11 -15.58 23.06
C GLU A 260 7.92 -14.98 22.30
N HIS A 261 7.92 -15.09 20.97
CA HIS A 261 6.88 -14.56 20.08
C HIS A 261 5.55 -15.32 20.16
N GLU A 262 5.55 -16.65 20.35
CA GLU A 262 4.30 -17.40 20.50
C GLU A 262 3.52 -16.97 21.74
N ASP A 263 4.21 -16.91 22.89
CA ASP A 263 3.60 -16.41 24.12
C ASP A 263 3.20 -14.94 24.00
N ALA A 264 3.92 -14.12 23.21
CA ALA A 264 3.54 -12.73 22.96
C ALA A 264 2.23 -12.62 22.18
N ILE A 265 2.06 -13.37 21.08
CA ILE A 265 0.81 -13.37 20.29
C ILE A 265 -0.35 -13.84 21.16
N ARG A 266 -0.19 -14.94 21.93
CA ARG A 266 -1.23 -15.47 22.81
C ARG A 266 -1.60 -14.51 23.95
N ARG A 267 -0.61 -13.88 24.60
CA ARG A 267 -0.85 -12.84 25.63
C ARG A 267 -1.59 -11.64 25.03
N SER A 268 -1.19 -11.22 23.84
CA SER A 268 -1.81 -10.10 23.13
C SER A 268 -3.24 -10.43 22.65
N ASP A 269 -3.52 -11.66 22.22
CA ASP A 269 -4.88 -12.13 21.93
C ASP A 269 -5.77 -12.05 23.18
N LEU A 270 -5.27 -12.50 24.34
CA LEU A 270 -5.98 -12.41 25.63
C LEU A 270 -6.27 -10.96 26.03
N GLU A 271 -5.32 -10.05 25.82
CA GLU A 271 -5.47 -8.62 26.09
C GLU A 271 -6.49 -7.97 25.13
N LEU A 272 -6.35 -8.20 23.82
CA LEU A 272 -7.25 -7.70 22.80
C LEU A 272 -8.67 -8.23 22.99
N HIS A 273 -8.81 -9.49 23.41
CA HIS A 273 -10.09 -10.09 23.75
C HIS A 273 -10.80 -9.33 24.89
N LYS A 274 -10.10 -9.10 26.01
CA LYS A 274 -10.63 -8.39 27.19
C LYS A 274 -10.89 -6.91 26.94
N ASN A 275 -9.96 -6.22 26.27
CA ASN A 275 -9.92 -4.77 26.21
C ASN A 275 -10.57 -4.20 24.93
N PHE A 276 -10.92 -5.04 23.96
CA PHE A 276 -11.50 -4.63 22.67
C PHE A 276 -12.64 -5.55 22.23
N PHE A 277 -12.38 -6.83 21.95
CA PHE A 277 -13.37 -7.70 21.30
C PHE A 277 -14.64 -7.94 22.11
N LYS A 278 -14.54 -8.14 23.43
CA LYS A 278 -15.73 -8.29 24.29
C LYS A 278 -16.64 -7.05 24.27
N LYS A 279 -16.08 -5.86 24.04
CA LYS A 279 -16.81 -4.58 24.01
C LYS A 279 -17.42 -4.25 22.63
N LEU A 280 -17.25 -5.11 21.61
CA LEU A 280 -17.86 -4.89 20.29
C LEU A 280 -19.36 -5.18 20.26
N GLU A 281 -19.83 -6.08 21.13
CA GLU A 281 -21.24 -6.38 21.46
C GLU A 281 -22.23 -6.65 20.30
N PHE A 282 -21.76 -6.89 19.07
CA PHE A 282 -22.61 -7.25 17.92
C PHE A 282 -23.49 -8.49 18.21
N GLU A 283 -24.80 -8.34 18.09
CA GLU A 283 -25.79 -9.40 18.23
C GLU A 283 -25.81 -10.32 16.99
N SER A 284 -25.63 -9.75 15.80
CA SER A 284 -25.74 -10.48 14.53
C SER A 284 -24.82 -9.99 13.42
N PHE A 285 -24.62 -10.82 12.39
CA PHE A 285 -23.86 -10.41 11.21
C PHE A 285 -24.58 -9.30 10.43
N ASP A 286 -25.91 -9.36 10.33
CA ASP A 286 -26.68 -8.43 9.51
C ASP A 286 -26.77 -7.04 10.19
N GLU A 287 -26.67 -6.97 11.52
CA GLU A 287 -26.43 -5.73 12.27
C GLU A 287 -25.07 -5.12 11.88
N PHE A 288 -23.97 -5.87 12.01
CA PHE A 288 -22.64 -5.41 11.60
C PHE A 288 -22.60 -4.95 10.13
N ASP A 289 -23.19 -5.74 9.22
CA ASP A 289 -23.22 -5.49 7.77
C ASP A 289 -24.07 -4.26 7.39
N SER A 290 -24.89 -3.75 8.32
CA SER A 290 -25.65 -2.50 8.17
C SER A 290 -24.91 -1.24 8.63
N LEU A 291 -23.78 -1.37 9.35
CA LEU A 291 -23.03 -0.23 9.88
C LEU A 291 -22.23 0.48 8.79
N THR A 292 -22.32 1.82 8.75
CA THR A 292 -21.46 2.60 7.85
C THR A 292 -20.02 2.70 8.36
N LYS A 293 -19.09 3.08 7.49
CA LYS A 293 -17.70 3.44 7.88
C LYS A 293 -17.68 4.43 9.04
N GLY A 294 -18.56 5.44 9.00
CA GLY A 294 -18.68 6.45 10.07
C GLY A 294 -19.15 5.86 11.40
N ASP A 295 -20.07 4.91 11.39
CA ASP A 295 -20.57 4.27 12.62
C ASP A 295 -19.51 3.35 13.25
N LEU A 296 -18.74 2.63 12.41
CA LEU A 296 -17.57 1.88 12.86
C LEU A 296 -16.49 2.79 13.48
N MET A 297 -16.30 4.01 12.96
CA MET A 297 -15.37 4.98 13.54
C MET A 297 -15.89 5.57 14.86
N LYS A 298 -17.21 5.78 15.01
CA LYS A 298 -17.83 6.18 16.29
C LYS A 298 -17.71 5.09 17.34
N LEU A 299 -18.05 3.85 17.01
CA LEU A 299 -17.87 2.66 17.86
C LEU A 299 -16.42 2.54 18.32
N ARG A 300 -15.46 2.74 17.41
CA ARG A 300 -14.05 2.75 17.78
C ARG A 300 -13.71 3.85 18.81
N ARG A 301 -14.24 5.05 18.63
CA ARG A 301 -13.98 6.19 19.55
C ARG A 301 -14.59 6.00 20.93
N SER A 302 -15.77 5.37 21.06
CA SER A 302 -16.32 5.02 22.38
C SER A 302 -15.42 4.00 23.09
N LEU A 303 -14.97 2.96 22.38
CA LEU A 303 -14.01 1.97 22.91
C LEU A 303 -12.67 2.57 23.36
N GLU A 304 -12.22 3.64 22.68
CA GLU A 304 -11.03 4.41 23.08
C GLU A 304 -11.31 5.34 24.28
N GLY A 305 -12.49 5.96 24.33
CA GLY A 305 -12.94 6.81 25.45
C GLY A 305 -13.07 6.04 26.76
N ASP A 306 -13.69 4.85 26.73
CA ASP A 306 -13.83 3.98 27.90
C ASP A 306 -12.47 3.63 28.53
N ARG A 307 -11.45 3.36 27.71
CA ARG A 307 -10.09 3.08 28.19
C ARG A 307 -9.46 4.29 28.86
N ALA A 308 -9.78 5.52 28.44
CA ALA A 308 -9.28 6.73 29.11
C ALA A 308 -9.93 6.91 30.49
N THR A 309 -11.22 6.62 30.64
CA THR A 309 -11.91 6.62 31.94
C THR A 309 -11.43 5.49 32.86
N ASP A 310 -11.22 4.28 32.34
CA ASP A 310 -10.64 3.16 33.09
C ASP A 310 -9.21 3.49 33.54
N ALA A 311 -8.39 4.11 32.68
CA ALA A 311 -7.02 4.52 32.98
C ALA A 311 -6.94 5.70 33.97
N ALA A 312 -7.94 6.59 34.01
CA ALA A 312 -7.99 7.69 35.00
C ALA A 312 -8.33 7.20 36.43
N SER A 313 -8.93 6.01 36.56
CA SER A 313 -9.24 5.40 37.87
C SER A 313 -8.02 4.76 38.56
N LYS A 314 -6.91 4.60 37.83
CA LYS A 314 -5.63 4.05 38.32
C LYS A 314 -4.55 5.10 38.09
N THR A 315 -3.51 5.14 38.93
CA THR A 315 -2.41 6.11 38.82
C THR A 315 -1.41 5.74 37.71
N SER A 316 -1.93 5.40 36.53
CA SER A 316 -1.17 5.09 35.31
C SER A 316 -1.06 6.31 34.41
N GLU A 317 0.07 6.40 33.70
CA GLU A 317 0.40 7.49 32.78
C GLU A 317 -0.71 7.76 31.74
N PRO A 318 -0.85 9.01 31.23
CA PRO A 318 -1.85 9.35 30.23
C PRO A 318 -1.76 8.41 29.02
N SER A 319 -2.91 7.90 28.59
CA SER A 319 -3.00 6.86 27.55
C SER A 319 -2.19 7.25 26.31
N ASN A 320 -1.10 6.51 26.04
CA ASN A 320 -0.19 6.86 24.96
C ASN A 320 -0.93 6.96 23.61
N PRO A 321 -0.84 8.09 22.91
CA PRO A 321 -1.63 8.33 21.71
C PRO A 321 -1.28 7.33 20.60
N ARG A 322 -2.33 6.73 20.01
CA ARG A 322 -2.23 5.60 19.08
C ARG A 322 -1.72 6.01 17.71
N HIS A 323 -0.99 5.10 17.07
CA HIS A 323 -0.43 5.26 15.73
C HIS A 323 -0.90 4.19 14.73
N LYS A 324 -1.81 3.29 15.15
CA LYS A 324 -2.37 2.18 14.36
C LYS A 324 -3.64 1.60 15.05
N PRO A 325 -4.45 0.76 14.37
CA PRO A 325 -5.57 0.05 14.99
C PRO A 325 -5.15 -0.91 16.13
N ASP A 326 -6.04 -1.13 17.13
CA ASP A 326 -5.83 -2.08 18.24
C ASP A 326 -5.62 -3.51 17.73
N ASN A 327 -6.49 -3.90 16.81
CA ASN A 327 -6.57 -5.20 16.18
C ASN A 327 -5.64 -5.35 14.96
N PHE A 328 -4.63 -4.48 14.82
CA PHE A 328 -3.65 -4.53 13.73
C PHE A 328 -2.22 -4.76 14.23
N GLU A 329 -1.50 -5.69 13.62
CA GLU A 329 -0.12 -6.00 13.92
C GLU A 329 0.73 -6.18 12.66
N TYR A 330 2.01 -5.79 12.76
CA TYR A 330 3.01 -6.05 11.74
C TYR A 330 3.90 -7.20 12.21
N LEU A 331 3.91 -8.31 11.48
CA LEU A 331 4.73 -9.49 11.77
C LEU A 331 6.14 -9.29 11.22
N GLN A 332 7.09 -9.15 12.15
CA GLN A 332 8.51 -9.04 11.84
C GLN A 332 9.16 -10.39 11.51
N GLN A 333 8.48 -11.51 11.78
CA GLN A 333 8.95 -12.87 11.50
C GLN A 333 8.64 -13.31 10.07
N SER A 334 9.59 -14.00 9.44
CA SER A 334 9.41 -14.66 8.14
C SER A 334 8.32 -15.76 8.20
N ILE A 335 7.62 -15.98 7.08
CA ILE A 335 6.54 -16.97 6.97
C ILE A 335 6.97 -18.39 7.35
N PHE A 336 8.24 -18.75 7.08
CA PHE A 336 8.86 -20.02 7.44
C PHE A 336 8.89 -20.30 8.94
N ARG A 337 8.81 -19.26 9.78
CA ARG A 337 8.86 -19.34 11.24
C ARG A 337 7.48 -19.23 11.90
N ILE A 338 6.47 -18.80 11.15
CA ILE A 338 5.08 -18.75 11.62
C ILE A 338 4.61 -20.19 11.91
N LYS A 339 3.90 -20.38 13.03
CA LYS A 339 3.37 -21.69 13.41
C LYS A 339 2.33 -22.20 12.41
N THR A 340 2.36 -23.52 12.18
CA THR A 340 1.31 -24.26 11.44
C THR A 340 -0.06 -23.96 12.05
N GLU A 341 -1.10 -23.77 11.22
CA GLU A 341 -2.48 -23.49 11.65
C GLU A 341 -2.68 -22.22 12.52
N THR A 342 -2.02 -21.12 12.15
CA THR A 342 -2.19 -19.80 12.80
C THR A 342 -3.36 -18.99 12.23
N PHE A 343 -3.50 -18.91 10.91
CA PHE A 343 -4.40 -17.96 10.25
C PHE A 343 -5.70 -18.58 9.76
N HIS A 344 -6.78 -17.82 9.82
CA HIS A 344 -8.08 -18.22 9.28
C HIS A 344 -8.19 -17.80 7.80
N VAL A 345 -7.58 -16.67 7.44
CA VAL A 345 -7.47 -16.19 6.06
C VAL A 345 -6.05 -15.71 5.79
N ILE A 346 -5.52 -15.99 4.60
CA ILE A 346 -4.37 -15.29 4.02
C ILE A 346 -4.87 -14.57 2.77
N GLN A 347 -4.55 -13.29 2.64
CA GLN A 347 -4.77 -12.52 1.43
C GLN A 347 -3.41 -12.09 0.83
N SER A 348 -3.22 -12.30 -0.47
CA SER A 348 -2.09 -11.73 -1.20
C SER A 348 -2.53 -11.28 -2.61
N ARG A 349 -2.69 -9.97 -2.78
CA ARG A 349 -3.22 -9.34 -4.01
C ARG A 349 -2.20 -9.27 -5.15
N ASP A 350 -0.94 -9.24 -4.79
CA ASP A 350 0.14 -8.79 -5.66
C ASP A 350 1.14 -9.92 -5.94
N LEU A 351 0.69 -11.16 -5.74
CA LEU A 351 1.52 -12.36 -5.71
C LEU A 351 2.34 -12.53 -7.01
N TYR A 352 1.80 -12.08 -8.15
CA TYR A 352 2.48 -12.11 -9.45
C TYR A 352 3.74 -11.23 -9.54
N LEU A 353 3.92 -10.28 -8.61
CA LEU A 353 5.13 -9.44 -8.50
C LEU A 353 6.21 -10.07 -7.59
N GLN A 354 5.88 -11.19 -6.92
CA GLN A 354 6.64 -11.73 -5.79
C GLN A 354 7.20 -13.14 -6.07
N LEU A 355 6.48 -13.91 -6.89
CA LEU A 355 6.88 -15.26 -7.28
C LEU A 355 7.83 -15.22 -8.49
N ASN A 356 8.82 -16.14 -8.56
CA ASN A 356 9.97 -15.98 -9.47
C ASN A 356 10.32 -17.17 -10.41
N VAL A 357 11.13 -18.14 -10.00
CA VAL A 357 11.21 -19.51 -10.57
C VAL A 357 11.45 -20.48 -9.43
N SER A 358 12.36 -20.09 -8.53
CA SER A 358 12.77 -20.82 -7.34
C SER A 358 11.75 -20.83 -6.18
N ASN A 359 10.87 -19.84 -6.02
CA ASN A 359 10.12 -19.66 -4.77
C ASN A 359 8.62 -20.05 -4.75
N TYR A 360 7.92 -20.19 -5.88
CA TYR A 360 6.44 -20.29 -5.86
C TYR A 360 5.89 -21.46 -5.06
N LYS A 361 6.43 -22.67 -5.31
CA LYS A 361 5.98 -23.89 -4.65
C LYS A 361 6.10 -23.77 -3.14
N GLU A 362 7.22 -23.22 -2.69
CA GLU A 362 7.52 -23.09 -1.28
C GLU A 362 6.61 -22.08 -0.60
N ILE A 363 6.41 -20.90 -1.18
CA ILE A 363 5.49 -19.88 -0.64
C ILE A 363 4.04 -20.41 -0.59
N ILE A 364 3.58 -21.13 -1.62
CA ILE A 364 2.23 -21.71 -1.65
C ILE A 364 2.05 -22.79 -0.58
N ARG A 365 3.07 -23.64 -0.36
CA ARG A 365 3.08 -24.64 0.71
C ARG A 365 3.07 -24.01 2.09
N GLU A 366 3.82 -22.93 2.28
CA GLU A 366 3.84 -22.20 3.54
C GLU A 366 2.50 -21.53 3.84
N PHE A 367 1.83 -20.94 2.84
CA PHE A 367 0.44 -20.47 3.01
C PHE A 367 -0.49 -21.61 3.46
N HIS A 368 -0.42 -22.79 2.84
CA HIS A 368 -1.19 -23.95 3.26
C HIS A 368 -0.81 -24.45 4.67
N ARG A 369 0.47 -24.41 5.05
CA ARG A 369 0.95 -24.80 6.38
C ARG A 369 0.39 -23.88 7.46
N ILE A 370 0.51 -22.57 7.29
CA ILE A 370 0.13 -21.58 8.31
C ILE A 370 -1.38 -21.27 8.34
N LEU A 371 -2.15 -21.63 7.31
CA LEU A 371 -3.61 -21.66 7.37
C LEU A 371 -4.11 -22.73 8.35
N LYS A 372 -5.18 -22.42 9.06
CA LYS A 372 -5.99 -23.38 9.84
C LYS A 372 -6.75 -24.34 8.93
N LYS A 373 -7.19 -25.46 9.51
CA LYS A 373 -8.23 -26.31 8.91
C LYS A 373 -9.52 -25.51 8.68
N GLY A 374 -10.10 -25.58 7.49
CA GLY A 374 -11.18 -24.69 7.02
C GLY A 374 -10.72 -23.25 6.70
N GLY A 375 -9.41 -22.99 6.73
CA GLY A 375 -8.82 -21.69 6.42
C GLY A 375 -8.73 -21.43 4.92
N ILE A 376 -8.74 -20.15 4.54
CA ILE A 376 -8.90 -19.71 3.15
C ILE A 376 -7.69 -18.89 2.68
N LEU A 377 -7.09 -19.28 1.56
CA LEU A 377 -6.18 -18.44 0.78
C LEU A 377 -6.99 -17.67 -0.27
N GLU A 378 -6.89 -16.34 -0.26
CA GLU A 378 -7.56 -15.44 -1.20
C GLU A 378 -6.50 -14.65 -1.98
N LEU A 379 -6.50 -14.75 -3.32
CA LEU A 379 -5.56 -14.04 -4.20
C LEU A 379 -6.36 -13.18 -5.20
N PRO A 380 -6.71 -11.93 -4.84
CA PRO A 380 -7.40 -10.99 -5.74
C PRO A 380 -6.36 -10.23 -6.60
N LEU A 381 -5.97 -10.82 -7.74
CA LEU A 381 -4.93 -10.30 -8.61
C LEU A 381 -5.52 -9.31 -9.62
N HIS A 382 -4.94 -8.11 -9.71
CA HIS A 382 -5.21 -7.15 -10.78
C HIS A 382 -3.99 -7.06 -11.68
N ILE A 383 -4.13 -7.51 -12.93
CA ILE A 383 -3.07 -7.50 -13.94
C ILE A 383 -3.51 -6.59 -15.08
N PRO A 384 -2.84 -5.44 -15.31
CA PRO A 384 -3.20 -4.56 -16.42
C PRO A 384 -2.82 -5.23 -17.75
N ARG A 385 -3.63 -5.00 -18.78
CA ARG A 385 -3.41 -5.60 -20.12
C ARG A 385 -2.04 -5.26 -20.72
N TYR A 386 -1.55 -4.06 -20.43
CA TYR A 386 -0.21 -3.63 -20.82
C TYR A 386 0.64 -3.44 -19.57
N THR A 387 1.92 -3.77 -19.68
CA THR A 387 2.89 -3.58 -18.60
C THR A 387 4.18 -2.94 -19.15
N PRO A 388 5.06 -2.40 -18.30
CA PRO A 388 6.35 -1.90 -18.74
C PRO A 388 7.22 -3.01 -19.34
N THR A 389 7.83 -2.69 -20.48
CA THR A 389 8.91 -3.44 -21.11
C THR A 389 10.22 -2.99 -20.48
N CYS A 390 10.92 -3.88 -19.77
CA CYS A 390 12.22 -3.57 -19.18
C CYS A 390 13.21 -4.69 -19.47
N ASP A 391 14.34 -4.35 -20.10
CA ASP A 391 15.36 -5.30 -20.54
C ASP A 391 16.07 -6.04 -19.40
N THR A 392 15.86 -5.61 -18.14
CA THR A 392 16.40 -6.25 -16.92
C THR A 392 15.50 -7.36 -16.36
N LEU A 393 14.40 -7.72 -17.04
CA LEU A 393 13.44 -8.76 -16.62
C LEU A 393 13.66 -10.11 -17.32
N THR A 394 14.89 -10.42 -17.72
CA THR A 394 15.26 -11.57 -18.56
C THR A 394 15.01 -12.96 -17.97
N GLU A 395 14.78 -13.08 -16.66
CA GLU A 395 14.57 -14.36 -15.97
C GLU A 395 13.37 -14.28 -15.02
N ARG A 396 12.60 -15.39 -14.90
CA ARG A 396 11.15 -15.52 -14.58
C ARG A 396 10.29 -15.44 -15.87
N TYR A 397 9.34 -16.34 -16.21
CA TYR A 397 8.79 -17.55 -15.55
C TYR A 397 7.95 -18.37 -16.57
N PRO A 398 7.91 -19.74 -16.58
CA PRO A 398 8.95 -20.78 -16.46
C PRO A 398 9.44 -21.28 -17.84
N GLU A 399 10.15 -22.41 -17.88
CA GLU A 399 10.71 -23.06 -19.07
C GLU A 399 9.65 -23.49 -20.12
N SER A 400 9.56 -22.74 -21.21
CA SER A 400 9.08 -23.18 -22.52
C SER A 400 10.27 -23.21 -23.49
N PRO A 401 10.39 -24.13 -24.47
CA PRO A 401 11.60 -24.31 -25.28
C PRO A 401 11.97 -23.13 -26.21
N CYS A 402 11.20 -22.05 -26.23
CA CYS A 402 11.55 -20.82 -26.93
C CYS A 402 12.28 -19.84 -25.99
N GLY A 403 13.61 -19.79 -26.11
CA GLY A 403 14.47 -18.79 -25.45
C GLY A 403 14.31 -17.39 -26.05
N ALA A 404 13.13 -16.79 -25.87
CA ALA A 404 12.82 -15.42 -26.28
C ALA A 404 12.55 -14.56 -25.04
N THR A 405 13.23 -13.41 -24.94
CA THR A 405 13.06 -12.44 -23.85
C THR A 405 11.60 -12.00 -23.76
N TYR A 406 10.94 -12.27 -22.63
CA TYR A 406 9.51 -12.04 -22.47
C TYR A 406 9.14 -10.54 -22.61
N LYS A 407 8.54 -10.19 -23.75
CA LYS A 407 7.52 -9.14 -23.76
C LYS A 407 6.33 -9.67 -22.95
N ARG A 408 5.88 -8.89 -21.97
CA ARG A 408 4.77 -9.23 -21.07
C ARG A 408 3.38 -9.12 -21.72
N ASP A 409 3.29 -9.40 -23.02
CA ASP A 409 2.05 -9.34 -23.78
C ASP A 409 1.33 -10.69 -23.66
N ASP A 410 0.15 -10.67 -23.04
CA ASP A 410 -0.89 -11.71 -22.91
C ASP A 410 -0.46 -13.12 -22.42
N HIS A 411 0.54 -13.78 -23.02
CA HIS A 411 1.00 -15.13 -22.67
C HIS A 411 1.48 -15.26 -21.22
N LEU A 412 2.06 -14.22 -20.63
CA LEU A 412 2.50 -14.26 -19.23
C LEU A 412 1.32 -14.37 -18.25
N ILE A 413 0.13 -13.89 -18.61
CA ILE A 413 -1.08 -14.09 -17.80
C ILE A 413 -1.46 -15.57 -17.81
N ASP A 414 -1.50 -16.18 -18.99
CA ASP A 414 -1.81 -17.61 -19.15
C ASP A 414 -0.77 -18.48 -18.44
N ASP A 415 0.52 -18.27 -18.67
CA ASP A 415 1.61 -19.07 -18.09
C ASP A 415 1.67 -18.94 -16.56
N PHE A 416 1.62 -17.71 -16.02
CA PHE A 416 1.63 -17.49 -14.57
C PHE A 416 0.40 -18.13 -13.89
N LEU A 417 -0.79 -17.92 -14.44
CA LEU A 417 -2.02 -18.46 -13.85
C LEU A 417 -2.07 -19.97 -13.95
N ASN A 418 -1.71 -20.56 -15.10
CA ASN A 418 -1.67 -22.02 -15.26
C ASN A 418 -0.74 -22.67 -14.22
N VAL A 419 0.46 -22.13 -14.05
CA VAL A 419 1.46 -22.63 -13.08
C VAL A 419 0.99 -22.46 -11.64
N LEU A 420 0.39 -21.31 -11.31
CA LEU A 420 -0.18 -21.03 -9.98
C LEU A 420 -1.37 -21.94 -9.67
N ILE A 421 -2.31 -22.10 -10.61
CA ILE A 421 -3.49 -22.96 -10.47
C ILE A 421 -3.08 -24.43 -10.30
N GLN A 422 -2.07 -24.89 -11.04
CA GLN A 422 -1.54 -26.26 -10.92
C GLN A 422 -0.97 -26.52 -9.52
N GLU A 423 -0.08 -25.66 -9.00
CA GLU A 423 0.49 -25.86 -7.66
C GLU A 423 -0.56 -25.67 -6.56
N LEU A 424 -1.49 -24.70 -6.69
CA LEU A 424 -2.63 -24.57 -5.77
C LEU A 424 -3.50 -25.84 -5.76
N SER A 425 -3.79 -26.41 -6.92
CA SER A 425 -4.58 -27.65 -7.05
C SER A 425 -3.85 -28.87 -6.50
N LEU A 426 -2.52 -28.88 -6.55
CA LEU A 426 -1.66 -29.92 -5.97
C LEU A 426 -1.58 -29.82 -4.44
N VAL A 427 -1.47 -28.61 -3.91
CA VAL A 427 -1.29 -28.35 -2.46
C VAL A 427 -2.60 -28.38 -1.69
N PHE A 428 -3.66 -27.73 -2.20
CA PHE A 428 -4.98 -27.64 -1.55
C PHE A 428 -5.96 -28.71 -2.02
N GLY A 429 -5.68 -29.38 -3.15
CA GLY A 429 -6.59 -30.31 -3.82
C GLY A 429 -7.52 -29.61 -4.82
N SER A 430 -7.64 -30.16 -6.03
CA SER A 430 -8.34 -29.53 -7.16
C SER A 430 -9.81 -29.18 -6.94
N LYS A 431 -10.51 -29.86 -6.02
CA LYS A 431 -11.91 -29.55 -5.66
C LYS A 431 -12.05 -28.33 -4.74
N ASN A 432 -10.96 -27.87 -4.16
CA ASN A 432 -10.91 -26.82 -3.14
C ASN A 432 -10.36 -25.50 -3.68
N VAL A 433 -10.02 -25.46 -4.97
CA VAL A 433 -9.56 -24.27 -5.69
C VAL A 433 -10.69 -23.75 -6.57
N MET A 434 -11.02 -22.46 -6.42
CA MET A 434 -12.03 -21.74 -7.19
C MET A 434 -11.36 -20.58 -7.92
N ILE A 435 -11.75 -20.36 -9.18
CA ILE A 435 -11.23 -19.32 -10.07
C ILE A 435 -12.41 -18.47 -10.55
N GLY A 436 -12.33 -17.16 -10.35
CA GLY A 436 -13.17 -16.18 -11.02
C GLY A 436 -12.30 -15.31 -11.94
N THR A 437 -12.78 -15.01 -13.13
CA THR A 437 -12.11 -14.12 -14.09
C THR A 437 -13.06 -13.00 -14.52
N SER A 438 -12.55 -11.79 -14.61
CA SER A 438 -13.31 -10.60 -15.04
C SER A 438 -12.40 -9.64 -15.80
N LEU A 439 -12.88 -9.09 -16.91
CA LEU A 439 -12.23 -7.96 -17.57
C LEU A 439 -12.85 -6.65 -17.06
N ILE A 440 -12.08 -5.88 -16.30
CA ILE A 440 -12.47 -4.56 -15.83
C ILE A 440 -12.28 -3.58 -17.00
N SER A 441 -13.38 -3.18 -17.64
CA SER A 441 -13.32 -2.17 -18.73
C SER A 441 -13.01 -0.77 -18.20
N GLY A 442 -12.12 -0.06 -18.90
CA GLY A 442 -11.84 1.37 -18.71
C GLY A 442 -12.99 2.32 -19.13
N ASP A 443 -14.14 1.81 -19.58
CA ASP A 443 -15.35 2.62 -19.82
C ASP A 443 -15.80 3.41 -18.58
N SER A 444 -15.72 2.79 -17.41
CA SER A 444 -16.06 3.43 -16.15
C SER A 444 -14.90 4.28 -15.67
N LYS A 445 -15.18 5.54 -15.32
CA LYS A 445 -14.20 6.45 -14.70
C LYS A 445 -13.56 5.82 -13.45
N MET A 446 -14.34 5.10 -12.64
CA MET A 446 -13.84 4.39 -11.46
C MET A 446 -12.78 3.33 -11.83
N ASN A 447 -13.02 2.60 -12.92
CA ASN A 447 -12.14 1.56 -13.42
C ASN A 447 -10.88 2.11 -14.12
N ALA A 448 -11.04 3.20 -14.87
CA ALA A 448 -9.95 3.92 -15.52
C ALA A 448 -8.95 4.43 -14.48
N PHE A 449 -9.43 5.01 -13.36
CA PHE A 449 -8.59 5.42 -12.25
C PHE A 449 -7.76 4.25 -11.69
N VAL A 450 -8.40 3.11 -11.39
CA VAL A 450 -7.69 1.92 -10.88
C VAL A 450 -6.63 1.44 -11.87
N SER A 451 -7.02 1.25 -13.14
CA SER A 451 -6.12 0.75 -14.19
C SER A 451 -4.90 1.67 -14.36
N ASN A 452 -5.12 2.98 -14.40
CA ASN A 452 -4.04 3.97 -14.54
C ASN A 452 -3.16 4.05 -13.28
N HIS A 453 -3.74 3.91 -12.09
CA HIS A 453 -2.96 3.85 -10.84
C HIS A 453 -2.11 2.58 -10.75
N ILE A 454 -2.63 1.41 -11.16
CA ILE A 454 -1.82 0.17 -11.23
C ILE A 454 -0.67 0.37 -12.21
N LEU A 455 -0.94 0.89 -13.42
CA LEU A 455 0.08 1.16 -14.42
C LEU A 455 1.17 2.09 -13.89
N LEU A 456 0.81 3.23 -13.31
CA LEU A 456 1.75 4.15 -12.67
C LEU A 456 2.62 3.44 -11.62
N ARG A 457 2.01 2.62 -10.75
CA ARG A 457 2.71 1.91 -9.69
C ARG A 457 3.64 0.81 -10.20
N LEU A 458 3.26 0.10 -11.27
CA LEU A 458 4.16 -0.86 -11.93
C LEU A 458 5.34 -0.14 -12.58
N HIS A 459 5.09 0.91 -13.37
CA HIS A 459 6.16 1.71 -13.98
C HIS A 459 7.07 2.37 -12.92
N ASP A 460 6.55 2.76 -11.76
CA ASP A 460 7.35 3.21 -10.59
C ASP A 460 8.24 2.09 -10.03
N ILE A 461 7.70 0.89 -9.84
CA ILE A 461 8.43 -0.30 -9.36
C ILE A 461 9.58 -0.67 -10.30
N TYR A 462 9.36 -0.60 -11.63
CA TYR A 462 10.40 -0.89 -12.63
C TYR A 462 11.27 0.32 -12.99
N GLY A 463 11.00 1.51 -12.43
CA GLY A 463 11.76 2.72 -12.68
C GLY A 463 11.70 3.24 -14.12
N ASP A 464 10.59 2.97 -14.82
CA ASP A 464 10.30 3.29 -16.23
C ASP A 464 9.12 4.27 -16.33
N LEU A 465 9.23 5.43 -15.67
CA LEU A 465 8.13 6.39 -15.57
C LEU A 465 7.88 7.16 -16.87
N ASP A 466 8.92 7.47 -17.64
CA ASP A 466 8.80 8.23 -18.87
C ASP A 466 7.90 7.50 -19.89
N SER A 467 8.05 6.17 -20.01
CA SER A 467 7.17 5.34 -20.84
C SER A 467 5.72 5.33 -20.34
N PHE A 468 5.48 5.43 -19.02
CA PHE A 468 4.11 5.59 -18.49
C PHE A 468 3.52 6.95 -18.89
N VAL A 469 4.27 8.04 -18.73
CA VAL A 469 3.81 9.40 -19.05
C VAL A 469 3.47 9.53 -20.55
N VAL A 470 4.32 8.98 -21.43
CA VAL A 470 4.07 8.95 -22.88
C VAL A 470 2.79 8.15 -23.19
N ARG A 471 2.69 6.90 -22.69
CA ARG A 471 1.52 6.04 -22.91
C ARG A 471 0.22 6.65 -22.36
N TYR A 472 0.27 7.30 -21.21
CA TYR A 472 -0.89 7.95 -20.60
C TYR A 472 -1.43 9.09 -21.49
N ARG A 473 -0.53 9.95 -22.00
CA ARG A 473 -0.89 11.03 -22.95
C ARG A 473 -1.43 10.46 -24.26
N GLU A 474 -0.80 9.43 -24.82
CA GLU A 474 -1.29 8.74 -26.02
C GLU A 474 -2.69 8.13 -25.83
N GLN A 475 -2.99 7.61 -24.64
CA GLN A 475 -4.30 7.03 -24.32
C GLN A 475 -5.38 8.11 -24.16
N GLU A 476 -5.08 9.24 -23.52
CA GLU A 476 -6.00 10.39 -23.45
C GLU A 476 -6.32 10.93 -24.86
N LEU A 477 -5.28 11.10 -25.70
CA LEU A 477 -5.41 11.59 -27.08
C LEU A 477 -6.19 10.64 -28.00
N ASN A 478 -5.92 9.34 -27.94
CA ASN A 478 -6.56 8.34 -28.80
C ASN A 478 -7.88 7.79 -28.23
N HIS A 479 -8.31 8.26 -27.05
CA HIS A 479 -9.42 7.70 -26.27
C HIS A 479 -9.32 6.16 -26.08
N ALA A 480 -8.09 5.65 -25.99
CA ALA A 480 -7.81 4.22 -25.93
C ALA A 480 -8.18 3.66 -24.55
N LYS A 481 -9.16 2.76 -24.52
CA LYS A 481 -9.70 2.19 -23.28
C LYS A 481 -8.87 0.99 -22.84
N ASN A 482 -7.97 1.21 -21.88
CA ASN A 482 -7.27 0.13 -21.21
C ASN A 482 -8.23 -0.68 -20.33
N GLY A 483 -8.16 -2.01 -20.48
CA GLY A 483 -8.77 -2.95 -19.55
C GLY A 483 -7.73 -3.48 -18.56
N THR A 484 -8.20 -3.84 -17.37
CA THR A 484 -7.42 -4.59 -16.38
C THR A 484 -8.06 -5.94 -16.18
N TYR A 485 -7.29 -7.02 -16.28
CA TYR A 485 -7.78 -8.35 -15.93
C TYR A 485 -7.80 -8.49 -14.40
N PHE A 486 -8.93 -8.93 -13.87
CA PHE A 486 -9.11 -9.29 -12.47
C PHE A 486 -9.28 -10.80 -12.35
N PHE A 487 -8.38 -11.42 -11.61
CA PHE A 487 -8.42 -12.83 -11.27
C PHE A 487 -8.69 -12.97 -9.77
N TYR A 488 -9.74 -13.71 -9.43
CA TYR A 488 -10.07 -14.06 -8.06
C TYR A 488 -9.79 -15.55 -7.87
N LEU A 489 -8.64 -15.88 -7.29
CA LEU A 489 -8.32 -17.26 -6.91
C LEU A 489 -8.63 -17.43 -5.42
N ARG A 490 -9.40 -18.47 -5.08
CA ARG A 490 -9.63 -18.88 -3.69
C ARG A 490 -9.25 -20.35 -3.54
N SER A 491 -8.46 -20.67 -2.51
CA SER A 491 -8.16 -22.06 -2.12
C SER A 491 -8.53 -22.29 -0.66
N GLU A 492 -9.10 -23.45 -0.33
CA GLU A 492 -9.53 -23.80 1.04
C GLU A 492 -8.78 -25.03 1.55
N LYS A 493 -8.26 -24.94 2.78
CA LYS A 493 -7.56 -26.05 3.44
C LYS A 493 -8.55 -26.98 4.13
N ILE A 494 -8.58 -28.25 3.73
CA ILE A 494 -9.42 -29.31 4.31
C ILE A 494 -8.79 -29.98 5.53
#